data_AF-A0A935NHS3-F1
#
_entry.id   AF-A0A935NHS3-F1
#
_cell.length_a   1.000
_cell.length_b   1.000
_cell.length_c   1.000
_cell.angle_alpha   90.00
_cell.angle_beta   90.00
_cell.angle_gamma   90.00
#
_symmetry.space_group_name_H-M   'P 1'
#
loop_
_entity.id
_entity.type
_entity.pdbx_description
1 polymer ?
#
loop_
_entity_poly.entity_id
_entity_poly.type
_entity_poly.pdbx_seq_one_letter_code
_entity_poly.pdbx_strand_id
1 'polypeptide(L)'
;MKNYLFILFFFLVSLSLAAQKKAWVEPSGNDFDPTKPCKLFIDISQCECQRLVGHPGPLYIWTWMPADPVIGNGNWTASNTALEMKNEGGDVWSFEMTPTEFYGVDAATVYQKDFMLLAKALDGTGEGGGGCNEDKTEDQKVTVDPPSTGPRKVFSFPDIVASDNGPIVRITNNDVFSIIYDPKLEKKATMLGATELWVFVNATGTDDKIYKLGPLSKVSDFPQQKMTLRNDGIFVHSLIPARFFAGLLPDGVKIAKIEYQIIKQPLKNSDDAVDGKFLYTLENCE
;
A
#
# COMPACT_ATOMS: atom_id res chain seq x y z
N MET A 1 -60.37 -0.42 -24.16
CA MET A 1 -59.97 0.55 -23.13
C MET A 1 -58.55 0.18 -22.70
N LYS A 2 -57.60 1.13 -22.77
CA LYS A 2 -56.17 0.90 -22.55
C LYS A 2 -55.89 0.68 -21.06
N ASN A 3 -55.37 -0.50 -20.70
CA ASN A 3 -54.84 -0.74 -19.37
C ASN A 3 -53.39 -0.23 -19.32
N TYR A 4 -53.17 0.88 -18.63
CA TYR A 4 -51.83 1.37 -18.33
C TYR A 4 -51.28 0.58 -17.14
N LEU A 5 -50.33 -0.31 -17.42
CA LEU A 5 -49.55 -1.00 -16.39
C LEU A 5 -48.49 -0.02 -15.87
N PHE A 6 -48.71 0.54 -14.68
CA PHE A 6 -47.73 1.36 -13.97
C PHE A 6 -46.66 0.42 -13.38
N ILE A 7 -45.48 0.38 -13.99
CA ILE A 7 -44.30 -0.30 -13.42
C ILE A 7 -43.64 0.69 -12.46
N LEU A 8 -43.80 0.46 -11.16
CA LEU A 8 -43.10 1.19 -10.11
C LEU A 8 -41.65 0.66 -10.06
N PHE A 9 -40.71 1.42 -10.63
CA PHE A 9 -39.28 1.08 -10.58
C PHE A 9 -38.74 1.52 -9.21
N PHE A 10 -38.68 0.58 -8.26
CA PHE A 10 -38.05 0.81 -6.95
C PHE A 10 -36.52 0.81 -7.16
N PHE A 11 -35.95 2.01 -7.33
CA PHE A 11 -34.50 2.21 -7.27
C PHE A 11 -34.07 2.02 -5.81
N LEU A 12 -33.73 0.78 -5.43
CA LEU A 12 -32.98 0.50 -4.21
C LEU A 12 -31.57 1.04 -4.41
N VAL A 13 -31.38 2.33 -4.13
CA VAL A 13 -30.06 2.89 -3.89
C VAL A 13 -29.55 2.25 -2.61
N SER A 14 -28.76 1.19 -2.75
CA SER A 14 -27.92 0.70 -1.67
C SER A 14 -26.93 1.82 -1.35
N LEU A 15 -27.27 2.70 -0.40
CA LEU A 15 -26.27 3.48 0.30
C LEU A 15 -25.36 2.48 0.99
N SER A 16 -24.19 2.24 0.40
CA SER A 16 -23.06 1.71 1.14
C SER A 16 -22.74 2.72 2.24
N LEU A 17 -23.18 2.46 3.46
CA LEU A 17 -22.64 3.11 4.64
C LEU A 17 -21.15 2.74 4.66
N ALA A 18 -20.31 3.61 4.12
CA ALA A 18 -18.90 3.56 4.45
C ALA A 18 -18.83 3.69 5.97
N ALA A 19 -18.29 2.67 6.65
CA ALA A 19 -18.02 2.76 8.07
C ALA A 19 -17.04 3.92 8.26
N GLN A 20 -17.55 5.07 8.72
CA GLN A 20 -16.75 6.26 8.96
C GLN A 20 -15.91 6.02 10.21
N LYS A 21 -14.59 6.13 10.10
CA LYS A 21 -13.66 5.85 11.19
C LYS A 21 -13.63 7.05 12.15
N LYS A 22 -13.75 6.81 13.47
CA LYS A 22 -13.66 7.85 14.51
C LYS A 22 -12.32 8.58 14.49
N ALA A 23 -11.24 7.87 14.19
CA ALA A 23 -9.90 8.42 14.04
C ALA A 23 -9.12 7.68 12.95
N TRP A 24 -8.25 8.39 12.23
CA TRP A 24 -7.42 7.84 11.17
C TRP A 24 -6.15 8.67 10.95
N VAL A 25 -5.26 8.20 10.08
CA VAL A 25 -4.05 8.92 9.65
C VAL A 25 -4.05 9.08 8.13
N GLU A 26 -3.49 10.18 7.62
CA GLU A 26 -3.21 10.36 6.19
C GLU A 26 -1.76 10.81 5.97
N PRO A 27 -1.03 10.23 5.00
CA PRO A 27 -1.42 9.08 4.18
C PRO A 27 -1.63 7.80 5.01
N SER A 28 -2.39 6.83 4.48
CA SER A 28 -2.73 5.58 5.18
C SER A 28 -2.27 4.34 4.40
N GLY A 29 -2.26 3.18 5.07
CA GLY A 29 -1.89 1.91 4.44
C GLY A 29 -0.43 1.92 3.94
N ASN A 30 -0.20 1.41 2.73
CA ASN A 30 1.14 1.29 2.16
C ASN A 30 1.83 2.64 1.86
N ASP A 31 1.07 3.74 1.84
CA ASP A 31 1.60 5.08 1.61
C ASP A 31 2.03 5.78 2.92
N PHE A 32 1.69 5.21 4.08
CA PHE A 32 2.11 5.70 5.37
C PHE A 32 3.59 5.39 5.63
N ASP A 33 4.33 6.39 6.09
CA ASP A 33 5.75 6.30 6.40
C ASP A 33 6.04 7.15 7.66
N PRO A 34 6.39 6.53 8.80
CA PRO A 34 6.65 7.24 10.06
C PRO A 34 7.75 8.29 10.00
N THR A 35 8.60 8.24 8.98
CA THR A 35 9.70 9.19 8.77
C THR A 35 9.31 10.42 7.95
N LYS A 36 8.05 10.51 7.53
CA LYS A 36 7.51 11.62 6.72
C LYS A 36 6.35 12.32 7.43
N PRO A 37 6.02 13.56 7.02
CA PRO A 37 4.85 14.26 7.54
C PRO A 37 3.56 13.47 7.27
N CYS A 38 2.68 13.43 8.27
CA CYS A 38 1.36 12.84 8.21
C CYS A 38 0.38 13.71 9.02
N LYS A 39 -0.92 13.48 8.83
CA LYS A 39 -1.99 14.08 9.62
C LYS A 39 -2.77 12.99 10.35
N LEU A 40 -2.90 13.14 11.66
CA LEU A 40 -3.87 12.39 12.45
C LEU A 40 -5.20 13.15 12.45
N PHE A 41 -6.30 12.44 12.29
CA PHE A 41 -7.64 12.98 12.29
C PHE A 41 -8.48 12.32 13.39
N ILE A 42 -9.38 13.11 13.98
CA ILE A 42 -10.46 12.63 14.83
C ILE A 42 -11.75 13.31 14.39
N ASP A 43 -12.75 12.51 14.07
CA ASP A 43 -14.13 12.96 13.85
C ASP A 43 -14.89 12.81 15.17
N ILE A 44 -14.95 13.89 15.94
CA ILE A 44 -15.53 13.87 17.29
C ILE A 44 -17.04 13.65 17.26
N SER A 45 -17.71 13.85 16.12
CA SER A 45 -19.13 13.51 15.96
C SER A 45 -19.38 12.01 16.02
N GLN A 46 -18.37 11.20 15.66
CA GLN A 46 -18.43 9.74 15.66
C GLN A 46 -17.95 9.13 16.98
N CYS A 47 -17.37 9.92 17.88
CA CYS A 47 -16.90 9.48 19.19
C CYS A 47 -18.06 9.08 20.12
N GLU A 48 -17.80 8.30 21.16
CA GLU A 48 -18.78 7.98 22.20
C GLU A 48 -19.00 9.17 23.14
N CYS A 49 -17.92 9.85 23.50
CA CYS A 49 -17.99 11.05 24.32
C CYS A 49 -18.32 12.27 23.45
N GLN A 50 -19.57 12.70 23.51
CA GLN A 50 -20.13 13.74 22.63
C GLN A 50 -19.96 15.18 23.15
N ARG A 51 -19.30 15.39 24.29
CA ARG A 51 -19.19 16.72 24.93
C ARG A 51 -18.49 17.77 24.08
N LEU A 52 -17.55 17.34 23.23
CA LEU A 52 -16.80 18.24 22.37
C LEU A 52 -17.49 18.55 21.03
N VAL A 53 -18.61 17.89 20.70
CA VAL A 53 -19.32 18.14 19.44
C VAL A 53 -19.85 19.57 19.41
N GLY A 54 -19.53 20.32 18.36
CA GLY A 54 -19.85 21.74 18.26
C GLY A 54 -19.06 22.64 19.20
N HIS A 55 -18.03 22.13 19.88
CA HIS A 55 -17.16 22.93 20.75
C HIS A 55 -16.46 24.03 19.94
N PRO A 56 -16.44 25.29 20.40
CA PRO A 56 -15.93 26.42 19.61
C PRO A 56 -14.41 26.38 19.37
N GLY A 57 -13.69 25.50 20.06
CA GLY A 57 -12.25 25.32 19.96
C GLY A 57 -11.46 26.35 20.79
N PRO A 58 -10.12 26.25 20.76
CA PRO A 58 -9.33 25.18 20.13
C PRO A 58 -9.45 23.83 20.86
N LEU A 59 -9.16 22.75 20.14
CA LEU A 59 -8.92 21.41 20.72
C LEU A 59 -7.44 21.06 20.62
N TYR A 60 -6.99 20.15 21.47
CA TYR A 60 -5.61 19.72 21.58
C TYR A 60 -5.53 18.20 21.51
N ILE A 61 -4.48 17.68 20.88
CA ILE A 61 -4.20 16.25 20.89
C ILE A 61 -3.48 15.88 22.19
N TRP A 62 -3.94 14.82 22.85
CA TRP A 62 -3.24 14.17 23.96
C TRP A 62 -2.90 12.74 23.54
N THR A 63 -1.64 12.33 23.65
CA THR A 63 -1.18 11.04 23.09
C THR A 63 -0.10 10.40 23.97
N TRP A 64 -0.09 9.07 24.04
CA TRP A 64 0.81 8.29 24.89
C TRP A 64 1.36 7.01 24.22
N MET A 65 0.95 6.74 22.97
CA MET A 65 1.60 5.73 22.12
C MET A 65 1.89 6.31 20.74
N PRO A 66 3.05 5.98 20.15
CA PRO A 66 4.05 4.97 20.55
C PRO A 66 4.93 5.32 21.77
N ALA A 67 4.93 6.60 22.15
CA ALA A 67 5.50 7.15 23.37
C ALA A 67 4.76 8.46 23.72
N ASP A 68 5.12 9.13 24.81
CA ASP A 68 4.76 10.54 24.98
C ASP A 68 5.46 11.42 23.92
N PRO A 69 4.85 12.54 23.50
CA PRO A 69 5.50 13.46 22.58
C PRO A 69 6.75 14.08 23.22
N VAL A 70 7.80 14.30 22.43
CA VAL A 70 9.07 14.88 22.91
C VAL A 70 8.86 16.24 23.58
N ILE A 71 7.89 17.02 23.09
CA ILE A 71 7.53 18.33 23.62
C ILE A 71 6.56 18.26 24.82
N GLY A 72 6.09 17.08 25.19
CA GLY A 72 5.15 16.81 26.29
C GLY A 72 3.70 17.23 25.98
N ASN A 73 2.73 16.50 26.56
CA ASN A 73 1.30 16.79 26.41
C ASN A 73 0.83 18.06 27.14
N GLY A 74 1.59 18.54 28.13
CA GLY A 74 1.15 19.53 29.11
C GLY A 74 0.52 18.88 30.33
N ASN A 75 -0.45 19.55 30.94
CA ASN A 75 -1.21 19.05 32.10
C ASN A 75 -2.67 18.80 31.74
N TRP A 76 -3.38 18.02 32.58
CA TRP A 76 -4.80 17.75 32.34
C TRP A 76 -5.64 19.03 32.27
N THR A 77 -5.38 19.99 33.16
CA THR A 77 -6.08 21.29 33.20
C THR A 77 -5.46 22.37 32.30
N ALA A 78 -4.35 22.05 31.60
CA ALA A 78 -3.63 22.99 30.75
C ALA A 78 -2.83 22.23 29.68
N SER A 79 -3.47 21.94 28.56
CA SER A 79 -2.85 21.30 27.39
C SER A 79 -1.67 22.12 26.85
N ASN A 80 -0.67 21.45 26.27
CA ASN A 80 0.42 22.12 25.58
C ASN A 80 -0.11 22.81 24.31
N THR A 81 0.04 24.14 24.23
CA THR A 81 -0.51 24.92 23.11
C THR A 81 0.14 24.60 21.76
N ALA A 82 1.34 23.98 21.75
CA ALA A 82 1.95 23.48 20.52
C ALA A 82 1.26 22.22 19.96
N LEU A 83 0.34 21.62 20.71
CA LEU A 83 -0.47 20.45 20.31
C LEU A 83 -1.88 20.83 19.86
N GLU A 84 -2.10 22.10 19.50
CA GLU A 84 -3.38 22.58 18.97
C GLU A 84 -3.73 21.85 17.68
N MET A 85 -4.96 21.32 17.61
CA MET A 85 -5.50 20.66 16.44
C MET A 85 -6.16 21.70 15.51
N LYS A 86 -6.04 21.46 14.21
CA LYS A 86 -6.73 22.23 13.18
C LYS A 86 -8.17 21.73 13.02
N ASN A 87 -9.13 22.64 13.02
CA ASN A 87 -10.52 22.34 12.65
C ASN A 87 -10.61 22.21 11.11
N GLU A 88 -11.01 21.03 10.62
CA GLU A 88 -11.19 20.73 9.20
C GLU A 88 -12.67 20.86 8.76
N GLY A 89 -13.56 21.25 9.67
CA GLY A 89 -15.00 21.40 9.46
C GLY A 89 -15.80 20.14 9.79
N GLY A 90 -17.09 20.30 10.09
CA GLY A 90 -17.99 19.18 10.37
C GLY A 90 -17.58 18.34 11.58
N ASP A 91 -17.02 18.98 12.62
CA ASP A 91 -16.49 18.32 13.82
C ASP A 91 -15.31 17.37 13.55
N VAL A 92 -14.62 17.51 12.40
CA VAL A 92 -13.36 16.83 12.11
C VAL A 92 -12.19 17.71 12.49
N TRP A 93 -11.25 17.17 13.25
CA TRP A 93 -10.05 17.86 13.73
C TRP A 93 -8.79 17.10 13.35
N SER A 94 -7.72 17.81 12.99
CA SER A 94 -6.45 17.20 12.56
C SER A 94 -5.23 17.73 13.30
N PHE A 95 -4.18 16.91 13.40
CA PHE A 95 -2.86 17.29 13.91
C PHE A 95 -1.78 16.79 12.96
N GLU A 96 -0.88 17.68 12.52
CA GLU A 96 0.19 17.37 11.57
C GLU A 96 1.51 17.10 12.31
N MET A 97 2.18 16.01 11.95
CA MET A 97 3.47 15.63 12.55
C MET A 97 4.30 14.72 11.65
N THR A 98 5.60 14.67 11.90
CA THR A 98 6.46 13.54 11.50
C THR A 98 6.59 12.59 12.69
N PRO A 99 6.01 11.37 12.67
CA PRO A 99 5.91 10.51 13.85
C PRO A 99 7.24 10.23 14.57
N THR A 100 8.30 9.91 13.83
CA THR A 100 9.61 9.61 14.45
C THR A 100 10.22 10.81 15.17
N GLU A 101 9.99 12.03 14.66
CA GLU A 101 10.50 13.26 15.28
C GLU A 101 9.62 13.67 16.46
N PHE A 102 8.30 13.59 16.31
CA PHE A 102 7.34 14.01 17.31
C PHE A 102 7.37 13.14 18.57
N TYR A 103 7.50 11.82 18.42
CA TYR A 103 7.58 10.87 19.52
C TYR A 103 9.02 10.52 19.92
N GLY A 104 10.03 10.90 19.12
CA GLY A 104 11.44 10.59 19.40
C GLY A 104 11.76 9.10 19.37
N VAL A 105 11.04 8.32 18.55
CA VAL A 105 11.21 6.86 18.41
C VAL A 105 11.53 6.49 16.95
N ASP A 106 12.03 5.27 16.74
CA ASP A 106 12.23 4.74 15.39
C ASP A 106 10.91 4.32 14.70
N ALA A 107 10.94 4.17 13.38
CA ALA A 107 9.76 3.80 12.59
C ALA A 107 9.19 2.43 12.98
N ALA A 108 10.05 1.47 13.36
CA ALA A 108 9.62 0.14 13.77
C ALA A 108 8.75 0.18 15.04
N THR A 109 9.11 1.05 15.98
CA THR A 109 8.36 1.28 17.22
C THR A 109 6.99 1.89 16.93
N VAL A 110 6.89 2.81 15.96
CA VAL A 110 5.61 3.38 15.53
C VAL A 110 4.68 2.28 15.01
N TYR A 111 5.15 1.43 14.10
CA TYR A 111 4.37 0.31 13.57
C TYR A 111 4.00 -0.75 14.63
N GLN A 112 4.88 -0.99 15.61
CA GLN A 112 4.63 -2.00 16.63
C GLN A 112 3.56 -1.58 17.65
N LYS A 113 3.49 -0.29 17.94
CA LYS A 113 2.69 0.23 19.06
C LYS A 113 1.44 0.98 18.64
N ASP A 114 1.27 1.28 17.35
CA ASP A 114 0.19 2.12 16.84
C ASP A 114 0.18 3.51 17.51
N PHE A 115 -0.89 4.28 17.26
CA PHE A 115 -1.15 5.51 18.01
C PHE A 115 -2.31 5.32 18.99
N MET A 116 -2.11 5.78 20.23
CA MET A 116 -3.14 5.88 21.26
C MET A 116 -3.23 7.34 21.69
N LEU A 117 -4.38 7.94 21.44
CA LEU A 117 -4.56 9.39 21.53
C LEU A 117 -6.02 9.77 21.84
N LEU A 118 -6.26 11.03 22.16
CA LEU A 118 -7.60 11.62 22.27
C LEU A 118 -7.54 13.11 21.92
N ALA A 119 -8.70 13.69 21.58
CA ALA A 119 -8.85 15.15 21.54
C ALA A 119 -9.41 15.63 22.88
N LYS A 120 -8.94 16.79 23.34
CA LYS A 120 -9.43 17.45 24.56
C LYS A 120 -9.44 18.96 24.41
N ALA A 121 -10.23 19.63 25.24
CA ALA A 121 -10.15 21.09 25.41
C ALA A 121 -8.82 21.50 26.09
N LEU A 122 -8.58 22.82 26.22
CA LEU A 122 -7.41 23.34 26.93
C LEU A 122 -7.34 22.82 28.38
N ASP A 123 -8.48 22.84 29.06
CA ASP A 123 -8.71 22.15 30.34
C ASP A 123 -9.61 20.95 30.07
N GLY A 124 -9.08 19.74 30.28
CA GLY A 124 -9.80 18.50 30.04
C GLY A 124 -10.78 18.12 31.16
N THR A 125 -10.86 18.88 32.25
CA THR A 125 -11.62 18.48 33.45
C THR A 125 -13.11 18.31 33.17
N GLY A 126 -13.71 19.20 32.36
CA GLY A 126 -15.15 19.24 32.15
C GLY A 126 -15.92 19.28 33.46
N GLU A 127 -16.88 18.37 33.64
CA GLU A 127 -17.65 18.19 34.88
C GLU A 127 -16.92 17.33 35.93
N GLY A 128 -15.75 16.78 35.59
CA GLY A 128 -14.95 15.91 36.44
C GLY A 128 -15.47 14.45 36.51
N GLY A 129 -14.78 13.61 37.28
CA GLY A 129 -15.21 12.21 37.53
C GLY A 129 -14.77 11.18 36.48
N GLY A 130 -14.02 11.59 35.45
CA GLY A 130 -13.47 10.70 34.43
C GLY A 130 -14.47 10.31 33.32
N GLY A 131 -13.95 9.73 32.24
CA GLY A 131 -14.77 9.25 31.12
C GLY A 131 -15.44 10.38 30.34
N CYS A 132 -16.68 10.19 29.90
CA CYS A 132 -17.40 11.17 29.07
C CYS A 132 -17.95 12.40 29.82
N ASN A 133 -17.64 12.57 31.11
CA ASN A 133 -17.93 13.81 31.84
C ASN A 133 -16.80 14.85 31.69
N GLU A 134 -15.63 14.42 31.22
CA GLU A 134 -14.48 15.26 30.91
C GLU A 134 -14.64 15.90 29.51
N ASP A 135 -14.05 17.09 29.30
CA ASP A 135 -14.10 17.78 28.01
C ASP A 135 -13.04 17.20 27.05
N LYS A 136 -13.29 15.94 26.66
CA LYS A 136 -12.45 15.10 25.83
C LYS A 136 -13.27 14.09 25.02
N THR A 137 -12.63 13.46 24.04
CA THR A 137 -13.10 12.20 23.47
C THR A 137 -12.73 11.02 24.37
N GLU A 138 -13.36 9.86 24.16
CA GLU A 138 -12.77 8.60 24.61
C GLU A 138 -11.42 8.35 23.92
N ASP A 139 -10.63 7.43 24.47
CA ASP A 139 -9.35 7.01 23.92
C ASP A 139 -9.55 6.43 22.51
N GLN A 140 -8.78 6.94 21.56
CA GLN A 140 -8.76 6.50 20.18
C GLN A 140 -7.52 5.66 19.91
N LYS A 141 -7.71 4.56 19.19
CA LYS A 141 -6.62 3.77 18.63
C LYS A 141 -6.59 3.97 17.11
N VAL A 142 -5.46 4.46 16.59
CA VAL A 142 -5.21 4.53 15.14
C VAL A 142 -4.15 3.51 14.79
N THR A 143 -4.55 2.43 14.12
CA THR A 143 -3.64 1.36 13.69
C THR A 143 -2.85 1.75 12.46
N VAL A 144 -1.55 1.51 12.47
CA VAL A 144 -0.67 1.72 11.33
C VAL A 144 0.15 0.46 11.07
N ASP A 145 -0.11 -0.17 9.93
CA ASP A 145 0.64 -1.33 9.54
C ASP A 145 1.91 -0.92 8.80
N PRO A 146 3.04 -1.64 9.00
CA PRO A 146 4.14 -1.51 8.08
C PRO A 146 3.64 -1.83 6.66
N PRO A 147 4.20 -1.21 5.61
CA PRO A 147 3.82 -1.52 4.25
C PRO A 147 3.78 -3.02 4.04
N SER A 148 2.62 -3.53 3.61
CA SER A 148 2.35 -4.96 3.40
C SER A 148 3.36 -5.61 2.43
N THR A 149 4.02 -4.77 1.63
CA THR A 149 5.26 -5.09 0.96
C THR A 149 6.31 -4.07 1.39
N GLY A 150 7.23 -4.47 2.28
CA GLY A 150 8.49 -3.75 2.43
C GLY A 150 9.21 -3.64 1.06
N PRO A 151 10.33 -2.91 0.96
CA PRO A 151 11.11 -2.86 -0.27
C PRO A 151 11.35 -4.27 -0.82
N ARG A 152 10.81 -4.55 -2.02
CA ARG A 152 10.92 -5.85 -2.68
C ARG A 152 12.00 -5.80 -3.73
N LYS A 153 12.98 -6.70 -3.60
CA LYS A 153 14.03 -6.86 -4.60
C LYS A 153 13.46 -7.11 -6.00
N VAL A 154 12.44 -7.97 -6.09
CA VAL A 154 11.71 -8.26 -7.32
C VAL A 154 10.20 -8.26 -7.04
N PHE A 155 9.42 -7.63 -7.90
CA PHE A 155 7.95 -7.60 -7.83
C PHE A 155 7.32 -7.39 -9.22
N SER A 156 6.00 -7.53 -9.32
CA SER A 156 5.28 -7.37 -10.57
C SER A 156 4.27 -6.22 -10.53
N PHE A 157 3.85 -5.79 -11.72
CA PHE A 157 2.66 -4.98 -11.93
C PHE A 157 1.79 -5.60 -13.06
N PRO A 158 0.48 -5.82 -12.85
CA PRO A 158 -0.21 -5.80 -11.56
C PRO A 158 0.45 -6.72 -10.53
N ASP A 159 0.26 -6.38 -9.26
CA ASP A 159 0.87 -7.14 -8.17
C ASP A 159 0.13 -8.47 -7.94
N ILE A 160 0.79 -9.38 -7.25
CA ILE A 160 0.18 -10.65 -6.85
C ILE A 160 -0.96 -10.40 -5.87
N VAL A 161 -2.05 -11.14 -6.05
CA VAL A 161 -3.17 -11.20 -5.11
C VAL A 161 -3.05 -12.50 -4.31
N ALA A 162 -3.31 -12.43 -3.01
CA ALA A 162 -3.33 -13.62 -2.15
C ALA A 162 -4.34 -14.64 -2.68
N SER A 163 -3.91 -15.89 -2.80
CA SER A 163 -4.73 -17.01 -3.26
C SER A 163 -4.23 -18.32 -2.67
N ASP A 164 -5.16 -19.24 -2.41
CA ASP A 164 -4.87 -20.60 -1.92
C ASP A 164 -4.06 -21.43 -2.93
N ASN A 165 -4.02 -21.01 -4.20
CA ASN A 165 -3.38 -21.71 -5.31
C ASN A 165 -2.01 -21.13 -5.73
N GLY A 166 -1.40 -20.33 -4.85
CA GLY A 166 -0.11 -19.66 -5.11
C GLY A 166 -0.25 -18.24 -5.67
N PRO A 167 0.85 -17.59 -6.08
CA PRO A 167 0.81 -16.21 -6.56
C PRO A 167 0.03 -16.09 -7.87
N ILE A 168 -1.10 -15.39 -7.80
CA ILE A 168 -1.98 -15.10 -8.93
C ILE A 168 -1.87 -13.62 -9.27
N VAL A 169 -1.84 -13.30 -10.56
CA VAL A 169 -2.00 -11.94 -11.07
C VAL A 169 -3.29 -11.87 -11.87
N ARG A 170 -4.14 -10.90 -11.53
CA ARG A 170 -5.44 -10.68 -12.16
C ARG A 170 -5.32 -9.88 -13.44
N ILE A 171 -4.87 -10.55 -14.49
CA ILE A 171 -4.74 -9.99 -15.83
C ILE A 171 -5.24 -10.97 -16.88
N THR A 172 -5.77 -10.42 -17.96
CA THR A 172 -6.01 -11.15 -19.21
C THR A 172 -4.71 -11.27 -20.01
N ASN A 173 -4.74 -12.13 -21.03
CA ASN A 173 -3.65 -12.25 -22.00
C ASN A 173 -3.40 -10.96 -22.82
N ASN A 174 -4.30 -9.97 -22.76
CA ASN A 174 -4.21 -8.71 -23.49
C ASN A 174 -3.79 -7.51 -22.62
N ASP A 175 -3.68 -7.70 -21.32
CA ASP A 175 -3.23 -6.65 -20.40
C ASP A 175 -1.71 -6.56 -20.33
N VAL A 176 -1.23 -5.43 -19.84
CA VAL A 176 0.20 -5.22 -19.60
C VAL A 176 0.59 -5.94 -18.32
N PHE A 177 1.61 -6.80 -18.42
CA PHE A 177 2.34 -7.35 -17.28
C PHE A 177 3.74 -6.76 -17.24
N SER A 178 4.23 -6.43 -16.05
CA SER A 178 5.60 -5.96 -15.84
C SER A 178 6.28 -6.70 -14.69
N ILE A 179 7.55 -7.04 -14.89
CA ILE A 179 8.46 -7.45 -13.82
C ILE A 179 9.39 -6.27 -13.50
N ILE A 180 9.60 -6.03 -12.21
CA ILE A 180 10.34 -4.90 -11.68
C ILE A 180 11.43 -5.44 -10.75
N TYR A 181 12.65 -4.93 -10.90
CA TYR A 181 13.81 -5.28 -10.09
C TYR A 181 14.50 -4.03 -9.55
N ASP A 182 14.66 -3.97 -8.23
CA ASP A 182 15.39 -2.90 -7.54
C ASP A 182 16.79 -3.39 -7.14
N PRO A 183 17.85 -2.96 -7.85
CA PRO A 183 19.22 -3.34 -7.54
C PRO A 183 19.71 -2.87 -6.17
N LYS A 184 19.07 -1.86 -5.55
CA LYS A 184 19.47 -1.36 -4.22
C LYS A 184 19.28 -2.41 -3.12
N LEU A 185 18.46 -3.41 -3.39
CA LEU A 185 18.14 -4.52 -2.48
C LEU A 185 18.91 -5.80 -2.84
N GLU A 186 19.76 -5.76 -3.88
CA GLU A 186 20.60 -6.88 -4.27
C GLU A 186 21.88 -6.95 -3.43
N LYS A 187 22.34 -8.18 -3.17
CA LYS A 187 23.55 -8.48 -2.39
C LYS A 187 24.63 -9.14 -3.23
N LYS A 188 24.29 -9.70 -4.40
CA LYS A 188 25.26 -10.32 -5.31
C LYS A 188 26.17 -9.27 -5.95
N ALA A 189 27.47 -9.36 -5.66
CA ALA A 189 28.48 -8.42 -6.15
C ALA A 189 28.52 -8.30 -7.69
N THR A 190 28.29 -9.41 -8.40
CA THR A 190 28.21 -9.49 -9.87
C THR A 190 27.03 -8.72 -10.46
N MET A 191 25.95 -8.57 -9.70
CA MET A 191 24.71 -7.89 -10.11
C MET A 191 24.70 -6.41 -9.72
N LEU A 192 25.47 -6.02 -8.70
CA LEU A 192 25.63 -4.63 -8.29
C LEU A 192 26.25 -3.78 -9.42
N GLY A 193 25.72 -2.56 -9.60
CA GLY A 193 26.19 -1.63 -10.63
C GLY A 193 25.91 -2.09 -12.08
N ALA A 194 25.07 -3.10 -12.28
CA ALA A 194 24.64 -3.47 -13.62
C ALA A 194 23.91 -2.29 -14.29
N THR A 195 24.26 -2.01 -15.54
CA THR A 195 23.59 -1.01 -16.39
C THR A 195 22.75 -1.65 -17.49
N GLU A 196 22.96 -2.94 -17.74
CA GLU A 196 22.22 -3.74 -18.71
C GLU A 196 21.84 -5.10 -18.10
N LEU A 197 20.56 -5.41 -18.13
CA LEU A 197 19.99 -6.67 -17.67
C LEU A 197 18.94 -7.16 -18.67
N TRP A 198 18.73 -8.47 -18.67
CA TRP A 198 17.74 -9.16 -19.49
C TRP A 198 16.84 -10.01 -18.61
N VAL A 199 15.63 -10.25 -19.11
CA VAL A 199 14.73 -11.26 -18.58
C VAL A 199 14.78 -12.50 -19.46
N PHE A 200 15.02 -13.66 -18.90
CA PHE A 200 14.68 -14.91 -19.55
C PHE A 200 13.23 -15.25 -19.21
N VAL A 201 12.35 -15.13 -20.19
CA VAL A 201 10.91 -15.30 -20.00
C VAL A 201 10.40 -16.56 -20.68
N ASN A 202 9.77 -17.44 -19.91
CA ASN A 202 9.09 -18.63 -20.40
C ASN A 202 7.59 -18.49 -20.12
N ALA A 203 6.75 -18.94 -21.05
CA ALA A 203 5.31 -19.03 -20.82
C ALA A 203 4.84 -20.48 -20.83
N THR A 204 3.93 -20.83 -19.93
CA THR A 204 3.18 -22.09 -20.00
C THR A 204 1.82 -21.79 -20.61
N GLY A 205 1.50 -22.46 -21.71
CA GLY A 205 0.19 -22.32 -22.36
C GLY A 205 -0.92 -23.06 -21.61
N THR A 206 -2.16 -22.82 -22.00
CA THR A 206 -3.34 -23.60 -21.56
C THR A 206 -3.31 -25.05 -22.03
N ASP A 207 -2.35 -25.42 -22.89
CA ASP A 207 -2.05 -26.79 -23.32
C ASP A 207 -0.90 -27.44 -22.53
N ASP A 208 -0.51 -26.83 -21.41
CA ASP A 208 0.58 -27.26 -20.51
C ASP A 208 1.98 -27.31 -21.15
N LYS A 209 2.16 -26.77 -22.37
CA LYS A 209 3.47 -26.68 -23.01
C LYS A 209 4.20 -25.38 -22.65
N ILE A 210 5.53 -25.46 -22.69
CA ILE A 210 6.41 -24.32 -22.43
C ILE A 210 6.85 -23.68 -23.75
N TYR A 211 6.61 -22.37 -23.85
CA TYR A 211 6.98 -21.52 -24.96
C TYR A 211 8.07 -20.54 -24.53
N LYS A 212 9.15 -20.47 -25.30
CA LYS A 212 10.30 -19.60 -25.04
C LYS A 212 10.92 -19.13 -26.34
N LEU A 213 11.46 -17.92 -26.34
CA LEU A 213 12.07 -17.31 -27.54
C LEU A 213 13.40 -17.96 -27.93
N GLY A 214 14.17 -18.45 -26.96
CA GLY A 214 15.46 -19.09 -27.18
C GLY A 214 16.04 -19.71 -25.91
N PRO A 215 17.32 -20.11 -25.90
CA PRO A 215 17.99 -20.59 -24.70
C PRO A 215 18.47 -19.45 -23.79
N LEU A 216 18.52 -19.71 -22.47
CA LEU A 216 18.97 -18.76 -21.44
C LEU A 216 20.34 -18.12 -21.74
N SER A 217 21.29 -18.90 -22.27
CA SER A 217 22.64 -18.44 -22.62
C SER A 217 22.69 -17.46 -23.79
N LYS A 218 21.59 -17.28 -24.52
CA LYS A 218 21.48 -16.38 -25.68
C LYS A 218 20.34 -15.38 -25.52
N VAL A 219 19.94 -15.04 -24.29
CA VAL A 219 18.83 -14.11 -24.05
C VAL A 219 19.05 -12.75 -24.72
N SER A 220 20.31 -12.32 -24.83
CA SER A 220 20.70 -11.05 -25.44
C SER A 220 20.46 -10.98 -26.95
N ASP A 221 20.30 -12.14 -27.62
CA ASP A 221 19.94 -12.21 -29.03
C ASP A 221 18.47 -11.82 -29.28
N PHE A 222 17.68 -11.63 -28.22
CA PHE A 222 16.28 -11.25 -28.25
C PHE A 222 16.10 -9.88 -27.59
N PRO A 223 16.22 -8.75 -28.33
CA PRO A 223 16.14 -7.41 -27.75
C PRO A 223 14.86 -7.12 -26.98
N GLN A 224 13.75 -7.76 -27.32
CA GLN A 224 12.48 -7.68 -26.60
C GLN A 224 12.55 -8.25 -25.17
N GLN A 225 13.60 -9.00 -24.82
CA GLN A 225 13.88 -9.49 -23.47
C GLN A 225 14.82 -8.56 -22.67
N LYS A 226 15.28 -7.44 -23.25
CA LYS A 226 16.09 -6.45 -22.53
C LYS A 226 15.23 -5.67 -21.53
N MET A 227 15.72 -5.48 -20.31
CA MET A 227 15.07 -4.61 -19.32
C MET A 227 15.40 -3.14 -19.59
N THR A 228 14.45 -2.27 -19.29
CA THR A 228 14.65 -0.81 -19.30
C THR A 228 15.15 -0.36 -17.93
N LEU A 229 16.32 0.27 -17.89
CA LEU A 229 16.80 0.98 -16.72
C LEU A 229 16.13 2.35 -16.64
N ARG A 230 15.41 2.63 -15.56
CA ARG A 230 14.78 3.92 -15.27
C ARG A 230 15.76 4.86 -14.57
N ASN A 231 15.44 6.16 -14.57
CA ASN A 231 16.25 7.21 -13.93
C ASN A 231 16.40 7.05 -12.41
N ASP A 232 15.50 6.31 -11.76
CA ASP A 232 15.54 5.98 -10.32
C ASP A 232 16.46 4.79 -9.99
N GLY A 233 17.08 4.18 -11.01
CA GLY A 233 17.97 3.03 -10.89
C GLY A 233 17.26 1.68 -10.92
N ILE A 234 15.94 1.65 -11.17
CA ILE A 234 15.13 0.43 -11.18
C ILE A 234 15.09 -0.15 -12.60
N PHE A 235 15.17 -1.48 -12.72
CA PHE A 235 14.99 -2.19 -13.98
C PHE A 235 13.55 -2.66 -14.14
N VAL A 236 12.97 -2.42 -15.31
CA VAL A 236 11.59 -2.84 -15.64
C VAL A 236 11.56 -3.55 -16.98
N HIS A 237 10.85 -4.66 -17.05
CA HIS A 237 10.44 -5.28 -18.31
C HIS A 237 8.94 -5.42 -18.36
N SER A 238 8.32 -4.96 -19.45
CA SER A 238 6.88 -4.98 -19.65
C SER A 238 6.54 -5.73 -20.94
N LEU A 239 5.44 -6.49 -20.92
CA LEU A 239 4.91 -7.18 -22.08
C LEU A 239 3.38 -7.22 -22.05
N ILE A 240 2.78 -7.51 -23.22
CA ILE A 240 1.40 -8.00 -23.31
C ILE A 240 1.50 -9.48 -23.70
N PRO A 241 1.04 -10.44 -22.88
CA PRO A 241 1.31 -11.87 -23.08
C PRO A 241 0.98 -12.38 -24.49
N ALA A 242 -0.23 -12.10 -24.98
CA ALA A 242 -0.68 -12.52 -26.31
C ALA A 242 0.19 -11.95 -27.44
N ARG A 243 0.72 -10.73 -27.29
CA ARG A 243 1.56 -10.08 -28.30
C ARG A 243 3.00 -10.58 -28.24
N PHE A 244 3.53 -10.76 -27.04
CA PHE A 244 4.92 -11.17 -26.84
C PHE A 244 5.18 -12.60 -27.33
N PHE A 245 4.20 -13.50 -27.15
CA PHE A 245 4.29 -14.91 -27.54
C PHE A 245 3.55 -15.24 -28.85
N ALA A 246 3.02 -14.23 -29.57
CA ALA A 246 2.14 -14.43 -30.74
C ALA A 246 2.71 -15.40 -31.80
N GLY A 247 4.02 -15.34 -32.07
CA GLY A 247 4.68 -16.20 -33.06
C GLY A 247 5.03 -17.62 -32.57
N LEU A 248 4.73 -17.94 -31.31
CA LEU A 248 5.07 -19.21 -30.68
C LEU A 248 3.84 -20.05 -30.31
N LEU A 249 2.67 -19.43 -30.16
CA LEU A 249 1.46 -20.10 -29.69
C LEU A 249 0.67 -20.73 -30.84
N PRO A 250 0.24 -22.00 -30.70
CA PRO A 250 -0.74 -22.59 -31.60
C PRO A 250 -2.10 -21.89 -31.51
N ASP A 251 -2.92 -22.04 -32.55
CA ASP A 251 -4.27 -21.48 -32.58
C ASP A 251 -5.09 -21.91 -31.35
N GLY A 252 -5.69 -20.93 -30.67
CA GLY A 252 -6.54 -21.16 -29.49
C GLY A 252 -5.79 -21.37 -28.17
N VAL A 253 -4.45 -21.47 -28.17
CA VAL A 253 -3.67 -21.58 -26.92
C VAL A 253 -3.48 -20.18 -26.32
N LYS A 254 -3.91 -20.00 -25.06
CA LYS A 254 -3.66 -18.78 -24.27
C LYS A 254 -2.48 -19.03 -23.31
N ILE A 255 -1.87 -17.97 -22.78
CA ILE A 255 -0.89 -18.09 -21.69
C ILE A 255 -1.61 -18.30 -20.36
N ALA A 256 -1.22 -19.35 -19.64
CA ALA A 256 -1.70 -19.65 -18.29
C ALA A 256 -0.71 -19.18 -17.21
N LYS A 257 0.60 -19.30 -17.47
CA LYS A 257 1.66 -18.90 -16.53
C LYS A 257 2.82 -18.23 -17.24
N ILE A 258 3.49 -17.31 -16.55
CA ILE A 258 4.76 -16.72 -17.01
C ILE A 258 5.82 -16.90 -15.92
N GLU A 259 6.98 -17.41 -16.30
CA GLU A 259 8.16 -17.55 -15.45
C GLU A 259 9.25 -16.59 -15.92
N TYR A 260 9.80 -15.80 -15.00
CA TYR A 260 10.92 -14.90 -15.22
C TYR A 260 12.19 -15.36 -14.49
N GLN A 261 13.34 -15.16 -15.14
CA GLN A 261 14.63 -15.09 -14.49
C GLN A 261 15.37 -13.84 -14.96
N ILE A 262 15.84 -13.02 -14.03
CA ILE A 262 16.56 -11.77 -14.35
C ILE A 262 18.06 -12.07 -14.36
N ILE A 263 18.73 -11.75 -15.46
CA ILE A 263 20.12 -12.14 -15.69
C ILE A 263 20.96 -11.02 -16.28
N LYS A 264 22.23 -11.03 -15.92
CA LYS A 264 23.30 -10.25 -16.53
C LYS A 264 24.00 -11.12 -17.59
N GLN A 265 24.37 -10.51 -18.71
CA GLN A 265 25.17 -11.16 -19.75
C GLN A 265 26.62 -10.63 -19.75
N PRO A 266 27.60 -11.47 -20.08
CA PRO A 266 27.48 -12.92 -20.31
C PRO A 266 27.17 -13.68 -19.00
N LEU A 267 26.25 -14.65 -19.07
CA LEU A 267 25.90 -15.50 -17.92
C LEU A 267 27.03 -16.53 -17.68
N LYS A 268 27.94 -16.28 -16.74
CA LYS A 268 29.05 -17.20 -16.45
C LYS A 268 28.64 -18.29 -15.47
N ASN A 269 27.88 -17.91 -14.45
CA ASN A 269 27.38 -18.81 -13.41
C ASN A 269 26.09 -18.24 -12.80
N SER A 270 25.60 -18.88 -11.72
CA SER A 270 24.39 -18.45 -11.01
C SER A 270 24.50 -17.08 -10.33
N ASP A 271 25.69 -16.53 -10.13
CA ASP A 271 25.88 -15.20 -9.55
C ASP A 271 25.53 -14.09 -10.55
N ASP A 272 25.58 -14.37 -11.86
CA ASP A 272 25.13 -13.44 -12.90
C ASP A 272 23.60 -13.48 -13.12
N ALA A 273 22.86 -14.00 -12.14
CA ALA A 273 21.40 -14.01 -12.12
C ALA A 273 20.86 -13.55 -10.75
N VAL A 274 19.74 -12.84 -10.77
CA VAL A 274 18.97 -12.60 -9.54
C VAL A 274 18.51 -13.95 -8.99
N ASP A 275 18.66 -14.16 -7.69
CA ASP A 275 18.21 -15.40 -7.05
C ASP A 275 16.71 -15.61 -7.21
N GLY A 276 16.37 -16.84 -7.60
CA GLY A 276 14.99 -17.29 -7.77
C GLY A 276 14.52 -17.32 -9.22
N LYS A 277 13.33 -17.90 -9.37
CA LYS A 277 12.51 -17.84 -10.57
C LYS A 277 11.16 -17.29 -10.16
N PHE A 278 10.66 -16.32 -10.91
CA PHE A 278 9.44 -15.60 -10.56
C PHE A 278 8.30 -16.11 -11.43
N LEU A 279 7.48 -17.00 -10.87
CA LEU A 279 6.35 -17.64 -11.54
C LEU A 279 5.05 -16.93 -11.19
N TYR A 280 4.30 -16.54 -12.22
CA TYR A 280 3.01 -15.85 -12.09
C TYR A 280 1.93 -16.64 -12.83
N THR A 281 0.82 -16.91 -12.16
CA THR A 281 -0.38 -17.48 -12.80
C THR A 281 -1.30 -16.36 -13.25
N LEU A 282 -1.72 -16.40 -14.51
CA LEU A 282 -2.63 -15.41 -15.08
C LEU A 282 -4.07 -15.89 -14.84
N GLU A 283 -4.79 -15.17 -13.98
CA GLU A 283 -6.23 -15.36 -13.82
C GLU A 283 -6.91 -14.67 -15.00
N ASN A 284 -7.18 -15.44 -16.05
CA ASN A 284 -7.84 -15.00 -17.28
C ASN A 284 -9.30 -14.58 -17.01
N CYS A 285 -9.48 -13.42 -16.37
CA CYS A 285 -10.79 -12.79 -16.17
C CYS A 285 -11.40 -12.49 -17.55
N GLU A 286 -12.42 -13.25 -17.95
CA GLU A 286 -13.20 -12.97 -19.18
C GLU A 286 -14.24 -11.87 -18.95
#